data_AF-A0A0R2KLJ7-F1
#
_entry.id   AF-A0A0R2KLJ7-F1
#
_cell.length_a   1.000
_cell.length_b   1.000
_cell.length_c   1.000
_cell.angle_alpha   90.00
_cell.angle_beta   90.00
_cell.angle_gamma   90.00
#
_symmetry.space_group_name_H-M   'P 1'
#
loop_
_entity.id
_entity.type
_entity.pdbx_description
1 polymer ?
#
loop_
_entity_poly.entity_id
_entity_poly.type
_entity_poly.pdbx_seq_one_letter_code
_entity_poly.pdbx_strand_id
1 'polypeptide(L)'
;MIIGGLFVAGVVLNQTGAKFTDLDQNDQQVLIEYEKLAQSTKKQGPLWEGYDLTDQPLVFINQGFGKSAYVVNPKQPVSKLWAKEIKMPAKYNTKKVYRISSLTPKMIWTKRTLGNFNTIGEKIKILGQNVYCLQYGSENLQPKYSANHFAPYLAHEAFHYYMQNNWSPSDRFDGELSQNGIKLLKQEYAVLSQIKAQLAHGSHDKLFQLADNYVAIVKQRLVENPDYVQKELTMATIEGTASYVGIQAAQRVGYDYGVMYFDNVKNVDFNEVIPMLEKKGIDRSFLRNRMPYETGALVCELLAKLNVPHWQQKLNQQTIQKQVTLYDVLKDYVATP
;
A
#
# COMPACT_ATOMS: atom_id res chain seq x y z
N MET A 1 18.58 39.60 18.89
CA MET A 1 18.62 38.78 20.13
C MET A 1 17.38 37.89 20.31
N ILE A 2 16.16 38.33 19.96
CA ILE A 2 14.91 37.57 20.13
C ILE A 2 14.85 36.27 19.29
N ILE A 3 15.37 36.29 18.05
CA ILE A 3 15.38 35.11 17.16
C ILE A 3 16.29 33.99 17.70
N GLY A 4 17.44 34.35 18.30
CA GLY A 4 18.35 33.39 18.90
C GLY A 4 17.77 32.72 20.16
N GLY A 5 17.03 33.47 20.98
CA GLY A 5 16.35 32.94 22.16
C GLY A 5 15.24 31.93 21.84
N LEU A 6 14.41 32.22 20.83
CA LEU A 6 13.36 31.30 20.36
C LEU A 6 13.94 30.01 19.77
N PHE A 7 15.08 30.11 19.08
CA PHE A 7 15.77 28.96 18.50
C PHE A 7 16.33 28.02 19.57
N VAL A 8 17.00 28.58 20.58
CA VAL A 8 17.51 27.80 21.72
C VAL A 8 16.35 27.18 22.51
N ALA A 9 15.28 27.94 22.77
CA ALA A 9 14.10 27.42 23.46
C ALA A 9 13.45 26.24 22.72
N GLY A 10 13.30 26.32 21.39
CA GLY A 10 12.74 25.22 20.60
C GLY A 10 13.60 23.96 20.57
N VAL A 11 14.94 24.12 20.52
CA VAL A 11 15.86 22.97 20.62
C VAL A 11 15.78 22.33 22.00
N VAL A 12 15.72 23.13 23.08
CA VAL A 12 15.60 22.64 24.46
C VAL A 12 14.25 21.94 24.68
N LEU A 13 13.14 22.51 24.19
CA LEU A 13 11.82 21.88 24.27
C LEU A 13 11.80 20.51 23.59
N ASN A 14 12.45 20.36 22.43
CA ASN A 14 12.55 19.07 21.75
C ASN A 14 13.29 17.99 22.57
N GLN A 15 14.07 18.37 23.59
CA GLN A 15 14.79 17.43 24.45
C GLN A 15 13.97 16.90 25.64
N THR A 16 12.79 17.48 25.90
CA THR A 16 11.86 17.06 26.97
C THR A 16 10.80 16.08 26.44
N GLY A 17 9.98 15.44 27.29
CA GLY A 17 8.89 14.57 26.84
C GLY A 17 9.35 13.46 25.87
N ALA A 18 10.35 12.69 26.30
CA ALA A 18 11.06 11.72 25.46
C ALA A 18 10.72 10.27 25.82
N LYS A 19 9.60 10.02 26.51
CA LYS A 19 9.04 8.68 26.67
C LYS A 19 7.90 8.50 25.67
N PHE A 20 7.67 7.26 25.25
CA PHE A 20 6.54 6.91 24.40
C PHE A 20 5.19 7.41 24.95
N THR A 21 5.00 7.34 26.27
CA THR A 21 3.77 7.80 26.95
C THR A 21 3.59 9.31 26.95
N ASP A 22 4.63 10.09 26.62
CA ASP A 22 4.59 11.55 26.57
C ASP A 22 4.15 12.05 25.18
N LEU A 23 4.03 11.16 24.18
CA LEU A 23 3.64 11.51 22.81
C LEU A 23 2.12 11.71 22.71
N ASP A 24 1.65 12.41 21.67
CA ASP A 24 0.20 12.50 21.43
C ASP A 24 -0.40 11.14 21.04
N GLN A 25 -1.72 11.02 21.15
CA GLN A 25 -2.42 9.75 20.96
C GLN A 25 -2.27 9.21 19.53
N ASN A 26 -2.23 10.07 18.52
CA ASN A 26 -2.06 9.64 17.13
C ASN A 26 -0.64 9.13 16.91
N ASP A 27 0.37 9.84 17.42
CA ASP A 27 1.78 9.41 17.39
C ASP A 27 1.96 8.04 18.08
N GLN A 28 1.33 7.87 19.24
CA GLN A 28 1.36 6.59 19.97
C GLN A 28 0.72 5.48 19.15
N GLN A 29 -0.46 5.71 18.57
CA GLN A 29 -1.19 4.72 17.80
C GLN A 29 -0.43 4.30 16.53
N VAL A 30 0.12 5.27 15.79
CA VAL A 30 0.98 5.01 14.62
C VAL A 30 2.18 4.14 14.97
N LEU A 31 2.88 4.47 16.07
CA LEU A 31 4.03 3.67 16.51
C LEU A 31 3.62 2.29 17.04
N ILE A 32 2.41 2.13 17.62
CA ILE A 32 1.85 0.84 18.01
C ILE A 32 1.55 -0.02 16.78
N GLU A 33 0.90 0.54 15.75
CA GLU A 33 0.59 -0.19 14.53
C GLU A 33 1.86 -0.58 13.76
N TYR A 34 2.81 0.34 13.64
CA TYR A 34 4.11 0.04 13.04
C TYR A 34 4.87 -1.05 13.82
N GLU A 35 4.82 -1.02 15.15
CA GLU A 35 5.41 -2.06 15.99
C GLU A 35 4.75 -3.43 15.77
N LYS A 36 3.41 -3.50 15.69
CA LYS A 36 2.70 -4.75 15.37
C LYS A 36 3.15 -5.29 14.01
N LEU A 37 3.29 -4.40 13.03
CA LEU A 37 3.79 -4.77 11.71
C LEU A 37 5.22 -5.34 11.79
N ALA A 38 6.14 -4.67 12.50
CA ALA A 38 7.51 -5.13 12.72
C ALA A 38 7.59 -6.49 13.45
N GLN A 39 6.77 -6.70 14.49
CA GLN A 39 6.66 -7.99 15.16
C GLN A 39 6.17 -9.09 14.22
N SER A 40 5.13 -8.81 13.45
CA SER A 40 4.58 -9.78 12.52
C SER A 40 5.58 -10.11 11.41
N THR A 41 6.28 -9.12 10.86
CA THR A 41 7.31 -9.35 9.84
C THR A 41 8.44 -10.22 10.36
N LYS A 42 8.90 -10.00 11.60
CA LYS A 42 9.90 -10.86 12.23
C LYS A 42 9.43 -12.30 12.43
N LYS A 43 8.13 -12.51 12.70
CA LYS A 43 7.54 -13.83 12.98
C LYS A 43 7.16 -14.59 11.71
N GLN A 44 6.64 -13.90 10.70
CA GLN A 44 5.97 -14.48 9.53
C GLN A 44 6.70 -14.21 8.21
N GLY A 45 7.78 -13.42 8.23
CA GLY A 45 8.49 -12.97 7.04
C GLY A 45 7.94 -11.65 6.47
N PRO A 46 8.57 -11.10 5.41
CA PRO A 46 8.18 -9.83 4.79
C PRO A 46 6.75 -9.85 4.21
N LEU A 47 6.17 -8.68 3.95
CA LEU A 47 4.87 -8.56 3.26
C LEU A 47 4.95 -9.00 1.79
N TRP A 48 6.12 -8.86 1.20
CA TRP A 48 6.42 -9.19 -0.19
C TRP A 48 7.85 -9.72 -0.29
N GLU A 49 8.07 -10.70 -1.17
CA GLU A 49 9.36 -11.31 -1.35
C GLU A 49 10.41 -10.31 -1.87
N GLY A 50 11.58 -10.30 -1.22
CA GLY A 50 12.65 -9.34 -1.53
C GLY A 50 12.45 -7.95 -0.94
N TYR A 51 11.43 -7.73 -0.10
CA TYR A 51 11.09 -6.42 0.47
C TYR A 51 10.70 -6.47 1.94
N ASP A 52 11.54 -5.91 2.83
CA ASP A 52 11.18 -5.66 4.22
C ASP A 52 11.01 -4.16 4.47
N LEU A 53 9.74 -3.70 4.49
CA LEU A 53 9.35 -2.34 4.88
C LEU A 53 9.88 -1.96 6.27
N THR A 54 9.85 -2.91 7.20
CA THR A 54 10.17 -2.65 8.61
C THR A 54 11.67 -2.53 8.84
N ASP A 55 12.49 -2.91 7.86
CA ASP A 55 13.93 -2.67 7.87
C ASP A 55 14.32 -1.32 7.24
N GLN A 56 13.40 -0.59 6.60
CA GLN A 56 13.72 0.67 5.93
C GLN A 56 13.79 1.87 6.90
N PRO A 57 14.63 2.90 6.62
CA PRO A 57 14.55 4.19 7.29
C PRO A 57 13.28 4.94 6.85
N LEU A 58 12.41 5.25 7.81
CA LEU A 58 11.13 5.92 7.55
C LEU A 58 11.04 7.26 8.30
N VAL A 59 10.23 8.17 7.78
CA VAL A 59 9.83 9.39 8.46
C VAL A 59 8.32 9.48 8.54
N PHE A 60 7.77 9.51 9.75
CA PHE A 60 6.35 9.73 9.98
C PHE A 60 6.12 11.18 10.39
N ILE A 61 5.19 11.87 9.72
CA ILE A 61 4.91 13.29 9.92
C ILE A 61 3.44 13.47 10.34
N ASN A 62 3.21 13.84 11.60
CA ASN A 62 1.87 14.11 12.09
C ASN A 62 1.37 15.45 11.53
N GLN A 63 0.15 15.49 11.00
CA GLN A 63 -0.48 16.70 10.46
C GLN A 63 -1.20 17.56 11.52
N GLY A 64 -1.34 17.07 12.75
CA GLY A 64 -1.96 17.75 13.88
C GLY A 64 -1.21 19.00 14.37
N PHE A 65 -1.77 19.64 15.40
CA PHE A 65 -1.20 20.85 15.99
C PHE A 65 0.23 20.60 16.52
N GLY A 66 1.21 21.38 16.06
CA GLY A 66 2.63 21.19 16.38
C GLY A 66 3.42 20.30 15.40
N LYS A 67 2.73 19.59 14.50
CA LYS A 67 3.27 18.74 13.42
C LYS A 67 4.52 17.96 13.82
N SER A 68 4.43 17.07 14.80
CA SER A 68 5.56 16.21 15.19
C SER A 68 6.07 15.39 14.01
N ALA A 69 7.36 15.09 13.98
CA ALA A 69 7.94 14.21 12.96
C ALA A 69 8.93 13.26 13.60
N TYR A 70 8.98 12.03 13.12
CA TYR A 70 9.78 10.95 13.72
C TYR A 70 10.58 10.24 12.64
N VAL A 71 11.90 10.11 12.84
CA VAL A 71 12.68 9.12 12.09
C VAL A 71 12.54 7.77 12.80
N VAL A 72 12.20 6.74 12.04
CA VAL A 72 12.07 5.36 12.51
C VAL A 72 13.07 4.49 11.76
N ASN A 73 13.72 3.57 12.49
CA ASN A 73 14.73 2.64 11.98
C ASN A 73 15.88 3.29 11.18
N PRO A 74 16.51 4.38 11.68
CA PRO A 74 17.68 4.97 11.02
C PRO A 74 18.83 3.96 10.91
N LYS A 75 19.52 4.00 9.78
CA LYS A 75 20.70 3.16 9.46
C LYS A 75 22.02 3.89 9.73
N GLN A 76 22.02 5.21 9.59
CA GLN A 76 23.14 6.08 9.95
C GLN A 76 22.97 6.68 11.36
N PRO A 77 24.05 7.16 12.02
CA PRO A 77 23.94 7.90 13.27
C PRO A 77 23.03 9.15 13.14
N VAL A 78 22.19 9.40 14.15
CA VAL A 78 21.28 10.55 14.18
C VAL A 78 21.86 11.68 15.04
N SER A 79 21.88 12.90 14.51
CA SER A 79 22.38 14.07 15.25
C SER A 79 21.47 14.41 16.44
N LYS A 80 22.02 14.37 17.66
CA LYS A 80 21.32 14.70 18.91
C LYS A 80 20.92 16.17 19.03
N LEU A 81 21.51 17.06 18.22
CA LEU A 81 21.15 18.48 18.18
C LEU A 81 19.75 18.68 17.59
N TRP A 82 19.43 17.92 16.55
CA TRP A 82 18.21 18.06 15.76
C TRP A 82 17.16 17.01 16.05
N ALA A 83 17.50 16.03 16.87
CA ALA A 83 16.61 14.93 17.19
C ALA A 83 16.77 14.45 18.63
N LYS A 84 15.67 13.92 19.16
CA LYS A 84 15.62 13.31 20.48
C LYS A 84 15.12 11.89 20.35
N GLU A 85 15.92 10.95 20.86
CA GLU A 85 15.51 9.55 20.96
C GLU A 85 14.31 9.40 21.90
N ILE A 86 13.29 8.69 21.43
CA ILE A 86 12.12 8.35 22.21
C ILE A 86 12.38 7.02 22.92
N LYS A 87 12.18 6.99 24.23
CA LYS A 87 12.23 5.77 25.03
C LYS A 87 10.99 4.92 24.73
N MET A 88 11.15 4.00 23.80
CA MET A 88 10.13 3.03 23.40
C MET A 88 9.94 1.95 24.50
N PRO A 89 8.74 1.35 24.63
CA PRO A 89 8.51 0.27 25.58
C PRO A 89 9.51 -0.89 25.42
N ALA A 90 9.95 -1.47 26.55
CA ALA A 90 10.94 -2.54 26.56
C ALA A 90 10.53 -3.77 25.72
N LYS A 91 9.21 -4.03 25.60
CA LYS A 91 8.66 -5.13 24.81
C LYS A 91 8.64 -4.90 23.29
N TYR A 92 8.90 -3.68 22.81
CA TYR A 92 8.81 -3.37 21.37
C TYR A 92 10.08 -3.78 20.61
N ASN A 93 9.96 -4.24 19.38
CA ASN A 93 11.08 -4.45 18.44
C ASN A 93 11.56 -3.11 17.85
N THR A 94 10.66 -2.17 17.66
CA THR A 94 10.93 -0.81 17.15
C THR A 94 11.61 0.01 18.24
N LYS A 95 12.94 -0.10 18.34
CA LYS A 95 13.74 0.60 19.36
C LYS A 95 14.23 1.97 18.93
N LYS A 96 14.52 2.15 17.65
CA LYS A 96 15.20 3.35 17.13
C LYS A 96 14.17 4.31 16.58
N VAL A 97 13.59 5.13 17.47
CA VAL A 97 12.65 6.19 17.13
C VAL A 97 13.19 7.52 17.62
N TYR A 98 13.29 8.50 16.73
CA TYR A 98 13.84 9.82 17.03
C TYR A 98 12.85 10.90 16.63
N ARG A 99 12.37 11.69 17.60
CA ARG A 99 11.59 12.89 17.31
C ARG A 99 12.49 13.97 16.73
N ILE A 100 12.11 14.47 15.58
CA ILE A 100 12.82 15.49 14.83
C ILE A 100 12.36 16.86 15.34
N SER A 101 13.31 17.71 15.69
CA SER A 101 13.03 19.09 16.07
C SER A 101 12.29 19.79 14.94
N SER A 102 11.21 20.50 15.28
CA SER A 102 10.46 21.36 14.35
C SER A 102 11.32 22.44 13.71
N LEU A 103 12.46 22.78 14.33
CA LEU A 103 13.43 23.76 13.84
C LEU A 103 14.46 23.18 12.86
N THR A 104 14.45 21.86 12.60
CA THR A 104 15.37 21.23 11.65
C THR A 104 15.11 21.81 10.25
N PRO A 105 16.05 22.55 9.63
CA PRO A 105 15.78 23.30 8.40
C PRO A 105 15.22 22.44 7.26
N LYS A 106 15.78 21.23 7.09
CA LYS A 106 15.32 20.29 6.07
C LYS A 106 13.90 19.78 6.35
N MET A 107 13.54 19.57 7.61
CA MET A 107 12.18 19.16 7.99
C MET A 107 11.16 20.27 7.76
N ILE A 108 11.51 21.53 8.05
CA ILE A 108 10.66 22.70 7.73
C ILE A 108 10.36 22.73 6.24
N TRP A 109 11.41 22.55 5.42
CA TRP A 109 11.25 22.54 3.97
C TRP A 109 10.38 21.36 3.51
N THR A 110 10.68 20.14 3.96
CA THR A 110 9.89 18.93 3.63
C THR A 110 8.42 19.09 4.01
N LYS A 111 8.09 19.61 5.19
CA LYS A 111 6.68 19.83 5.59
C LYS A 111 5.92 20.84 4.72
N ARG A 112 6.63 21.68 3.96
CA ARG A 112 6.02 22.68 3.06
C ARG A 112 5.88 22.17 1.63
N THR A 113 6.75 21.26 1.20
CA THR A 113 6.82 20.83 -0.21
C THR A 113 6.35 19.40 -0.43
N LEU A 114 6.38 18.55 0.60
CA LEU A 114 5.92 17.17 0.50
C LEU A 114 4.39 17.13 0.40
N GLY A 115 3.89 16.31 -0.52
CA GLY A 115 2.51 15.81 -0.47
C GLY A 115 2.28 14.89 0.73
N ASN A 116 1.33 13.97 0.66
CA ASN A 116 1.12 13.02 1.75
C ASN A 116 2.29 12.03 1.92
N PHE A 117 3.11 11.85 0.89
CA PHE A 117 4.32 11.03 0.90
C PHE A 117 5.26 11.47 -0.22
N ASN A 118 6.49 10.93 -0.25
CA ASN A 118 7.37 11.12 -1.41
C ASN A 118 7.19 10.00 -2.43
N THR A 119 7.19 10.37 -3.70
CA THR A 119 6.87 9.48 -4.83
C THR A 119 8.12 8.78 -5.38
N ILE A 120 7.92 7.82 -6.29
CA ILE A 120 8.99 7.09 -6.99
C ILE A 120 10.04 8.07 -7.55
N GLY A 121 11.31 7.76 -7.32
CA GLY A 121 12.45 8.58 -7.79
C GLY A 121 12.79 9.79 -6.91
N GLU A 122 11.90 10.25 -6.03
CA GLU A 122 12.20 11.34 -5.10
C GLU A 122 13.18 10.89 -4.01
N LYS A 123 14.26 11.65 -3.83
CA LYS A 123 15.30 11.36 -2.82
C LYS A 123 15.28 12.41 -1.73
N ILE A 124 14.65 12.08 -0.60
CA ILE A 124 14.64 12.95 0.58
C ILE A 124 15.69 12.46 1.57
N LYS A 125 16.60 13.37 1.93
CA LYS A 125 17.60 13.13 2.97
C LYS A 125 17.26 13.89 4.25
N ILE A 126 16.96 13.18 5.34
CA ILE A 126 16.64 13.75 6.66
C ILE A 126 17.59 13.16 7.69
N LEU A 127 18.28 14.03 8.46
CA LEU A 127 19.23 13.62 9.50
C LEU A 127 20.27 12.58 9.03
N GLY A 128 20.74 12.71 7.79
CA GLY A 128 21.74 11.82 7.20
C GLY A 128 21.18 10.56 6.52
N GLN A 129 19.90 10.25 6.69
CA GLN A 129 19.23 9.08 6.10
C GLN A 129 18.57 9.44 4.77
N ASN A 130 18.63 8.55 3.78
CA ASN A 130 17.61 8.55 2.73
C ASN A 130 16.36 7.89 3.31
N VAL A 131 15.21 8.55 3.18
CA VAL A 131 13.98 8.15 3.88
C VAL A 131 12.78 8.14 2.94
N TYR A 132 11.86 7.24 3.21
CA TYR A 132 10.49 7.37 2.77
C TYR A 132 9.68 8.09 3.86
N CYS A 133 8.95 9.12 3.46
CA CYS A 133 8.14 9.96 4.32
C CYS A 133 6.66 9.64 4.12
N LEU A 134 5.91 9.54 5.21
CA LEU A 134 4.46 9.45 5.21
C LEU A 134 3.87 10.46 6.18
N GLN A 135 2.94 11.28 5.69
CA GLN A 135 2.12 12.14 6.51
C GLN A 135 0.91 11.36 7.03
N TYR A 136 0.50 11.64 8.27
CA TYR A 136 -0.66 11.03 8.87
C TYR A 136 -1.41 11.99 9.79
N GLY A 137 -2.70 11.72 9.97
CA GLY A 137 -3.56 12.36 10.96
C GLY A 137 -4.60 11.39 11.50
N SER A 138 -5.60 11.94 12.21
CA SER A 138 -6.72 11.15 12.74
C SER A 138 -7.51 10.43 11.63
N GLU A 139 -7.56 11.01 10.44
CA GLU A 139 -8.17 10.46 9.24
C GLU A 139 -7.49 9.17 8.76
N ASN A 140 -6.25 8.90 9.15
CA ASN A 140 -5.58 7.63 8.88
C ASN A 140 -5.77 6.60 10.00
N LEU A 141 -6.44 6.94 11.09
CA LEU A 141 -6.57 6.07 12.27
C LEU A 141 -8.03 5.71 12.58
N GLN A 142 -8.96 6.58 12.23
CA GLN A 142 -10.39 6.44 12.60
C GLN A 142 -11.26 5.67 11.59
N PRO A 143 -11.09 5.82 10.25
CA PRO A 143 -11.97 5.15 9.31
C PRO A 143 -11.94 3.64 9.44
N LYS A 144 -13.10 3.01 9.22
CA LYS A 144 -13.23 1.56 9.12
C LYS A 144 -13.11 1.13 7.67
N TYR A 145 -12.46 -0.02 7.45
CA TYR A 145 -12.39 -0.67 6.13
C TYR A 145 -11.64 0.15 5.07
N SER A 146 -10.80 1.11 5.48
CA SER A 146 -10.21 2.08 4.57
C SER A 146 -8.79 1.70 4.16
N ALA A 147 -8.51 1.84 2.87
CA ALA A 147 -7.15 1.78 2.33
C ALA A 147 -6.25 2.87 2.93
N ASN A 148 -6.85 3.99 3.38
CA ASN A 148 -6.14 5.13 3.95
C ASN A 148 -5.79 4.94 5.43
N HIS A 149 -6.16 3.82 6.05
CA HIS A 149 -5.72 3.52 7.42
C HIS A 149 -4.20 3.39 7.48
N PHE A 150 -3.57 3.76 8.58
CA PHE A 150 -2.13 3.99 8.64
C PHE A 150 -1.29 2.81 8.14
N ALA A 151 -1.49 1.61 8.70
CA ALA A 151 -0.73 0.43 8.30
C ALA A 151 -0.91 0.03 6.81
N PRO A 152 -2.14 -0.15 6.28
CA PRO A 152 -2.32 -0.46 4.86
C PRO A 152 -1.80 0.66 3.95
N TYR A 153 -2.02 1.93 4.30
CA TYR A 153 -1.58 3.07 3.49
C TYR A 153 -0.05 3.19 3.43
N LEU A 154 0.62 3.04 4.58
CA LEU A 154 2.09 3.00 4.63
C LEU A 154 2.64 1.88 3.75
N ALA A 155 2.08 0.68 3.87
CA ALA A 155 2.56 -0.47 3.14
C ALA A 155 2.34 -0.36 1.63
N HIS A 156 1.17 0.16 1.21
CA HIS A 156 0.83 0.42 -0.19
C HIS A 156 1.80 1.42 -0.83
N GLU A 157 1.92 2.61 -0.24
CA GLU A 157 2.69 3.69 -0.86
C GLU A 157 4.20 3.48 -0.75
N ALA A 158 4.68 2.84 0.32
CA ALA A 158 6.07 2.44 0.41
C ALA A 158 6.42 1.31 -0.58
N PHE A 159 5.48 0.42 -0.90
CA PHE A 159 5.69 -0.62 -1.90
C PHE A 159 5.93 -0.01 -3.29
N HIS A 160 5.10 0.96 -3.69
CA HIS A 160 5.34 1.80 -4.89
C HIS A 160 6.76 2.37 -4.88
N TYR A 161 7.12 3.05 -3.79
CA TYR A 161 8.40 3.74 -3.68
C TYR A 161 9.64 2.82 -3.73
N TYR A 162 9.59 1.64 -3.09
CA TYR A 162 10.77 0.79 -2.95
C TYR A 162 10.86 -0.29 -4.04
N MET A 163 9.73 -0.88 -4.44
CA MET A 163 9.74 -2.08 -5.28
C MET A 163 9.46 -1.80 -6.75
N GLN A 164 8.64 -0.79 -7.05
CA GLN A 164 8.12 -0.60 -8.40
C GLN A 164 8.88 0.46 -9.22
N ASN A 165 10.05 0.90 -8.76
CA ASN A 165 10.87 1.91 -9.45
C ASN A 165 11.22 1.58 -10.91
N ASN A 166 11.34 0.28 -11.24
CA ASN A 166 11.72 -0.19 -12.57
C ASN A 166 10.54 -0.80 -13.34
N TRP A 167 9.34 -0.83 -12.75
CA TRP A 167 8.17 -1.36 -13.40
C TRP A 167 7.71 -0.35 -14.46
N SER A 168 7.10 -0.84 -15.54
CA SER A 168 6.58 0.09 -16.54
C SER A 168 5.50 0.94 -15.89
N PRO A 169 5.52 2.28 -16.04
CA PRO A 169 4.48 3.12 -15.47
C PRO A 169 3.12 2.74 -16.08
N SER A 170 2.08 2.71 -15.25
CA SER A 170 0.71 2.69 -15.77
C SER A 170 0.29 4.11 -16.12
N ASP A 171 -0.03 4.34 -17.38
CA ASP A 171 -0.87 5.47 -17.74
C ASP A 171 -2.30 5.21 -17.26
N ARG A 172 -3.00 6.26 -16.81
CA ARG A 172 -4.45 6.15 -16.66
C ARG A 172 -5.06 5.78 -18.01
N PHE A 173 -6.01 4.87 -17.98
CA PHE A 173 -6.71 4.43 -19.18
C PHE A 173 -8.12 5.00 -19.22
N ASP A 174 -8.48 5.46 -20.41
CA ASP A 174 -9.75 6.04 -20.75
C ASP A 174 -10.32 5.34 -22.00
N GLY A 175 -11.62 5.39 -22.16
CA GLY A 175 -12.31 4.77 -23.29
C GLY A 175 -13.67 4.22 -22.89
N GLU A 176 -14.58 4.15 -23.86
CA GLU A 176 -15.87 3.50 -23.67
C GLU A 176 -15.78 2.02 -24.02
N LEU A 177 -16.40 1.18 -23.19
CA LEU A 177 -16.57 -0.23 -23.49
C LEU A 177 -17.77 -0.41 -24.42
N SER A 178 -17.61 -1.25 -25.45
CA SER A 178 -18.71 -1.70 -26.29
C SER A 178 -19.73 -2.50 -25.46
N GLN A 179 -20.93 -2.74 -26.00
CA GLN A 179 -21.91 -3.62 -25.34
C GLN A 179 -21.35 -5.02 -25.08
N ASN A 180 -20.56 -5.56 -26.02
CA ASN A 180 -19.89 -6.84 -25.84
C ASN A 180 -18.78 -6.76 -24.78
N GLY A 181 -18.01 -5.66 -24.75
CA GLY A 181 -17.02 -5.39 -23.70
C GLY A 181 -17.63 -5.36 -22.30
N ILE A 182 -18.80 -4.72 -22.13
CA ILE A 182 -19.55 -4.73 -20.87
C ILE A 182 -20.05 -6.14 -20.52
N LYS A 183 -20.50 -6.93 -21.50
CA LYS A 183 -20.91 -8.33 -21.27
C LYS A 183 -19.75 -9.19 -20.78
N LEU A 184 -18.57 -9.08 -21.41
CA LEU A 184 -17.38 -9.80 -20.98
C LEU A 184 -16.92 -9.36 -19.60
N LEU A 185 -16.99 -8.06 -19.29
CA LEU A 185 -16.67 -7.54 -17.96
C LEU A 185 -17.63 -8.09 -16.87
N LYS A 186 -18.93 -8.19 -17.17
CA LYS A 186 -19.90 -8.87 -16.27
C LYS A 186 -19.51 -10.32 -16.01
N GLN A 187 -19.07 -11.05 -17.03
CA GLN A 187 -18.63 -12.44 -16.88
C GLN A 187 -17.37 -12.55 -16.02
N GLU A 188 -16.41 -11.66 -16.23
CA GLU A 188 -15.20 -11.60 -15.39
C GLU A 188 -15.55 -11.33 -13.93
N TYR A 189 -16.41 -10.34 -13.65
CA TYR A 189 -16.83 -10.02 -12.29
C TYR A 189 -17.59 -11.17 -11.62
N ALA A 190 -18.36 -11.94 -12.38
CA ALA A 190 -19.00 -13.15 -11.87
C ALA A 190 -17.97 -14.23 -11.47
N VAL A 191 -16.88 -14.39 -12.21
CA VAL A 191 -15.79 -15.31 -11.86
C VAL A 191 -14.98 -14.79 -10.67
N LEU A 192 -14.67 -13.50 -10.61
CA LEU A 192 -13.97 -12.88 -9.47
C LEU A 192 -14.77 -12.99 -8.18
N SER A 193 -16.10 -12.83 -8.24
CA SER A 193 -16.99 -13.04 -7.08
C SER A 193 -16.91 -14.47 -6.55
N GLN A 194 -16.88 -15.45 -7.46
CA GLN A 194 -16.70 -16.86 -7.10
C GLN A 194 -15.30 -17.12 -6.52
N ILE A 195 -14.24 -16.55 -7.10
CA ILE A 195 -12.87 -16.64 -6.56
C ILE A 195 -12.85 -16.12 -5.13
N LYS A 196 -13.33 -14.89 -4.90
CA LYS A 196 -13.38 -14.26 -3.57
C LYS A 196 -14.11 -15.12 -2.55
N ALA A 197 -15.26 -15.71 -2.92
CA ALA A 197 -16.00 -16.62 -2.05
C ALA A 197 -15.23 -17.91 -1.73
N GLN A 198 -14.44 -18.43 -2.68
CA GLN A 198 -13.68 -19.68 -2.52
C GLN A 198 -12.31 -19.48 -1.84
N LEU A 199 -11.78 -18.27 -1.72
CA LEU A 199 -10.46 -18.05 -1.08
C LEU A 199 -10.43 -18.50 0.39
N ALA A 200 -11.54 -18.35 1.12
CA ALA A 200 -11.64 -18.73 2.52
C ALA A 200 -11.76 -20.26 2.72
N HIS A 201 -12.59 -20.93 1.91
CA HIS A 201 -13.05 -22.31 2.18
C HIS A 201 -12.99 -23.26 0.98
N GLY A 202 -12.56 -22.79 -0.19
CA GLY A 202 -12.50 -23.58 -1.41
C GLY A 202 -11.31 -24.51 -1.46
N SER A 203 -11.49 -25.63 -2.18
CA SER A 203 -10.41 -26.55 -2.55
C SER A 203 -9.46 -25.90 -3.55
N HIS A 204 -8.21 -26.36 -3.57
CA HIS A 204 -7.22 -25.97 -4.58
C HIS A 204 -7.76 -26.16 -6.02
N ASP A 205 -8.31 -27.33 -6.34
CA ASP A 205 -8.85 -27.65 -7.68
C ASP A 205 -9.95 -26.68 -8.12
N LYS A 206 -10.84 -26.31 -7.20
CA LYS A 206 -11.91 -25.34 -7.49
C LYS A 206 -11.35 -23.95 -7.80
N LEU A 207 -10.35 -23.51 -7.05
CA LEU A 207 -9.68 -22.24 -7.30
C LEU A 207 -8.89 -22.27 -8.61
N PHE A 208 -8.26 -23.40 -8.94
CA PHE A 208 -7.58 -23.60 -10.22
C PHE A 208 -8.56 -23.51 -11.40
N GLN A 209 -9.70 -24.18 -11.32
CA GLN A 209 -10.76 -24.08 -12.32
C GLN A 209 -11.26 -22.64 -12.51
N LEU A 210 -11.43 -21.90 -11.41
CA LEU A 210 -11.85 -20.50 -11.47
C LEU A 210 -10.75 -19.59 -12.04
N ALA A 211 -9.48 -19.87 -11.75
CA ALA A 211 -8.34 -19.19 -12.36
C ALA A 211 -8.32 -19.39 -13.88
N ASP A 212 -8.51 -20.62 -14.36
CA ASP A 212 -8.60 -20.92 -15.79
C ASP A 212 -9.77 -20.19 -16.47
N ASN A 213 -10.95 -20.20 -15.84
CA ASN A 213 -12.11 -19.43 -16.32
C ASN A 213 -11.82 -17.93 -16.41
N TYR A 214 -11.17 -17.36 -15.40
CA TYR A 214 -10.77 -15.95 -15.39
C TYR A 214 -9.83 -15.65 -16.55
N VAL A 215 -8.79 -16.47 -16.73
CA VAL A 215 -7.82 -16.32 -17.83
C VAL A 215 -8.51 -16.40 -19.20
N ALA A 216 -9.43 -17.34 -19.39
CA ALA A 216 -10.19 -17.49 -20.63
C ALA A 216 -11.04 -16.26 -20.96
N ILE A 217 -11.69 -15.65 -19.96
CA ILE A 217 -12.50 -14.43 -20.15
C ILE A 217 -11.60 -13.22 -20.46
N VAL A 218 -10.50 -13.03 -19.72
CA VAL A 218 -9.56 -11.93 -19.98
C VAL A 218 -8.96 -12.04 -21.39
N LYS A 219 -8.68 -13.26 -21.86
CA LYS A 219 -8.26 -13.50 -23.25
C LYS A 219 -9.29 -13.03 -24.27
N GLN A 220 -10.58 -13.27 -24.03
CA GLN A 220 -11.66 -12.74 -24.89
C GLN A 220 -11.73 -11.22 -24.83
N ARG A 221 -11.56 -10.62 -23.65
CA ARG A 221 -11.52 -9.15 -23.47
C ARG A 221 -10.36 -8.52 -24.24
N LEU A 222 -9.18 -9.14 -24.20
CA LEU A 222 -8.01 -8.69 -24.97
C LEU A 222 -8.23 -8.74 -26.49
N VAL A 223 -9.01 -9.69 -27.00
CA VAL A 223 -9.39 -9.72 -28.43
C VAL A 223 -10.39 -8.61 -28.77
N GLU A 224 -11.37 -8.37 -27.90
CA GLU A 224 -12.41 -7.36 -28.09
C GLU A 224 -11.86 -5.92 -28.03
N ASN A 225 -10.99 -5.62 -27.06
CA ASN A 225 -10.44 -4.29 -26.86
C ASN A 225 -9.02 -4.36 -26.27
N PRO A 226 -8.00 -4.67 -27.11
CA PRO A 226 -6.64 -4.93 -26.65
C PRO A 226 -6.04 -3.74 -25.90
N ASP A 227 -6.20 -2.52 -26.42
CA ASP A 227 -5.57 -1.33 -25.84
C ASP A 227 -6.13 -1.00 -24.46
N TYR A 228 -7.46 -1.07 -24.28
CA TYR A 228 -8.10 -0.82 -22.99
C TYR A 228 -7.67 -1.87 -21.97
N VAL A 229 -7.79 -3.14 -22.34
CA VAL A 229 -7.60 -4.26 -21.42
C VAL A 229 -6.13 -4.41 -21.06
N GLN A 230 -5.20 -4.17 -22.00
CA GLN A 230 -3.78 -4.19 -21.69
C GLN A 230 -3.41 -3.12 -20.64
N LYS A 231 -3.95 -1.90 -20.77
CA LYS A 231 -3.70 -0.84 -19.78
C LYS A 231 -4.36 -1.15 -18.44
N GLU A 232 -5.56 -1.71 -18.44
CA GLU A 232 -6.24 -2.17 -17.23
C GLU A 232 -5.43 -3.24 -16.51
N LEU A 233 -4.90 -4.25 -17.22
CA LEU A 233 -4.07 -5.30 -16.65
C LEU A 233 -2.74 -4.77 -16.10
N THR A 234 -2.12 -3.80 -16.78
CA THR A 234 -0.92 -3.12 -16.27
C THR A 234 -1.24 -2.36 -14.98
N MET A 235 -2.33 -1.58 -14.95
CA MET A 235 -2.74 -0.85 -13.75
C MET A 235 -3.13 -1.79 -12.60
N ALA A 236 -3.84 -2.89 -12.89
CA ALA A 236 -4.18 -3.90 -11.90
C ALA A 236 -2.94 -4.61 -11.35
N THR A 237 -1.90 -4.78 -12.15
CA THR A 237 -0.62 -5.31 -11.69
C THR A 237 0.08 -4.34 -10.74
N ILE A 238 0.16 -3.06 -11.10
CA ILE A 238 0.86 -2.03 -10.30
C ILE A 238 0.10 -1.73 -9.01
N GLU A 239 -1.16 -1.30 -9.12
CA GLU A 239 -1.97 -0.86 -8.00
C GLU A 239 -2.55 -2.02 -7.18
N GLY A 240 -2.84 -3.15 -7.84
CA GLY A 240 -3.35 -4.34 -7.15
C GLY A 240 -2.29 -5.04 -6.32
N THR A 241 -1.02 -5.07 -6.75
CA THR A 241 0.07 -5.62 -5.90
C THR A 241 0.35 -4.72 -4.70
N ALA A 242 0.34 -3.39 -4.87
CA ALA A 242 0.42 -2.44 -3.76
C ALA A 242 -0.76 -2.59 -2.78
N SER A 243 -1.98 -2.74 -3.32
CA SER A 243 -3.20 -2.97 -2.53
C SER A 243 -3.15 -4.28 -1.78
N TYR A 244 -2.65 -5.36 -2.41
CA TYR A 244 -2.42 -6.65 -1.76
C TYR A 244 -1.44 -6.51 -0.58
N VAL A 245 -0.31 -5.82 -0.76
CA VAL A 245 0.65 -5.54 0.31
C VAL A 245 0.01 -4.71 1.44
N GLY A 246 -0.83 -3.74 1.11
CA GLY A 246 -1.65 -2.98 2.07
C GLY A 246 -2.60 -3.88 2.88
N ILE A 247 -3.33 -4.78 2.22
CA ILE A 247 -4.24 -5.75 2.85
C ILE A 247 -3.46 -6.68 3.78
N GLN A 248 -2.31 -7.20 3.34
CA GLN A 248 -1.45 -8.01 4.18
C GLN A 248 -0.96 -7.24 5.43
N ALA A 249 -0.63 -5.96 5.29
CA ALA A 249 -0.24 -5.12 6.43
C ALA A 249 -1.41 -4.90 7.41
N ALA A 250 -2.62 -4.65 6.91
CA ALA A 250 -3.83 -4.54 7.72
C ALA A 250 -4.07 -5.79 8.56
N GLN A 251 -4.00 -6.98 7.93
CA GLN A 251 -4.14 -8.26 8.62
C GLN A 251 -3.11 -8.43 9.75
N ARG A 252 -1.85 -8.05 9.51
CA ARG A 252 -0.76 -8.15 10.50
C ARG A 252 -0.96 -7.27 11.73
N VAL A 253 -1.62 -6.11 11.58
CA VAL A 253 -1.89 -5.20 12.70
C VAL A 253 -3.26 -5.43 13.36
N GLY A 254 -4.04 -6.37 12.82
CA GLY A 254 -5.40 -6.67 13.27
C GLY A 254 -6.44 -5.63 12.82
N TYR A 255 -6.19 -4.93 11.72
CA TYR A 255 -7.14 -4.01 11.10
C TYR A 255 -7.99 -4.75 10.06
N ASP A 256 -9.30 -4.59 10.14
CA ASP A 256 -10.27 -5.21 9.23
C ASP A 256 -10.28 -4.45 7.89
N TYR A 257 -9.55 -4.94 6.91
CA TYR A 257 -9.47 -4.41 5.54
C TYR A 257 -9.14 -5.53 4.55
N GLY A 258 -9.72 -5.46 3.35
CA GLY A 258 -9.58 -6.50 2.34
C GLY A 258 -10.11 -6.08 0.98
N VAL A 259 -10.12 -7.02 0.04
CA VAL A 259 -10.65 -6.82 -1.32
C VAL A 259 -12.14 -6.46 -1.27
N MET A 260 -12.51 -5.44 -2.04
CA MET A 260 -13.87 -4.87 -2.14
C MET A 260 -14.38 -4.34 -0.79
N TYR A 261 -13.49 -3.68 -0.05
CA TYR A 261 -13.79 -2.89 1.13
C TYR A 261 -13.71 -1.41 0.75
N PHE A 262 -14.75 -0.66 1.06
CA PHE A 262 -14.78 0.80 0.91
C PHE A 262 -15.09 1.43 2.26
N ASP A 263 -14.90 2.74 2.37
CA ASP A 263 -15.15 3.43 3.63
C ASP A 263 -16.58 3.14 4.14
N ASN A 264 -16.66 2.51 5.32
CA ASN A 264 -17.89 2.08 5.99
C ASN A 264 -18.67 0.90 5.37
N VAL A 265 -18.23 0.31 4.25
CA VAL A 265 -18.86 -0.91 3.71
C VAL A 265 -17.81 -1.95 3.36
N LYS A 266 -18.06 -3.21 3.69
CA LYS A 266 -17.10 -4.28 3.44
C LYS A 266 -17.72 -5.44 2.68
N ASN A 267 -16.86 -6.22 2.04
CA ASN A 267 -17.23 -7.42 1.30
C ASN A 267 -18.21 -7.19 0.15
N VAL A 268 -18.17 -6.03 -0.52
CA VAL A 268 -19.01 -5.79 -1.72
C VAL A 268 -18.71 -6.87 -2.77
N ASP A 269 -19.76 -7.36 -3.42
CA ASP A 269 -19.67 -8.38 -4.46
C ASP A 269 -19.25 -7.73 -5.79
N PHE A 270 -18.35 -8.35 -6.57
CA PHE A 270 -17.95 -7.79 -7.87
C PHE A 270 -19.14 -7.72 -8.83
N ASN A 271 -20.14 -8.60 -8.68
CA ASN A 271 -21.38 -8.57 -9.46
C ASN A 271 -22.22 -7.30 -9.24
N GLU A 272 -22.00 -6.55 -8.17
CA GLU A 272 -22.75 -5.31 -7.90
C GLU A 272 -22.26 -4.12 -8.74
N VAL A 273 -21.02 -4.16 -9.23
CA VAL A 273 -20.38 -3.01 -9.89
C VAL A 273 -21.15 -2.57 -11.14
N ILE A 274 -21.45 -3.48 -12.06
CA ILE A 274 -22.14 -3.12 -13.31
C ILE A 274 -23.59 -2.69 -13.06
N PRO A 275 -24.41 -3.39 -12.24
CA PRO A 275 -25.72 -2.91 -11.83
C PRO A 275 -25.69 -1.51 -11.20
N MET A 276 -24.69 -1.19 -10.37
CA MET A 276 -24.56 0.14 -9.78
C MET A 276 -24.20 1.20 -10.84
N LEU A 277 -23.37 0.87 -11.83
CA LEU A 277 -23.07 1.76 -12.96
C LEU A 277 -24.32 2.04 -13.81
N GLU A 278 -25.09 1.01 -14.15
CA GLU A 278 -26.31 1.13 -14.95
C GLU A 278 -27.37 1.98 -14.25
N LYS A 279 -27.46 1.88 -12.92
CA LYS A 279 -28.35 2.69 -12.08
C LYS A 279 -27.80 4.07 -11.72
N LYS A 280 -26.59 4.44 -12.19
CA LYS A 280 -25.87 5.67 -11.83
C LYS A 280 -25.62 5.82 -10.31
N GLY A 281 -25.52 4.70 -9.59
CA GLY A 281 -25.13 4.67 -8.18
C GLY A 281 -23.63 4.89 -7.97
N ILE A 282 -22.82 4.62 -9.00
CA ILE A 282 -21.39 4.96 -9.06
C ILE A 282 -21.04 5.55 -10.43
N ASP A 283 -19.99 6.37 -10.47
CA ASP A 283 -19.50 6.97 -11.71
C ASP A 283 -18.73 5.97 -12.58
N ARG A 284 -18.78 6.13 -13.91
CA ARG A 284 -18.03 5.27 -14.85
C ARG A 284 -16.53 5.25 -14.59
N SER A 285 -15.97 6.34 -14.06
CA SER A 285 -14.56 6.38 -13.69
C SER A 285 -14.20 5.39 -12.58
N PHE A 286 -15.17 4.81 -11.86
CA PHE A 286 -14.93 3.74 -10.90
C PHE A 286 -14.24 2.52 -11.51
N LEU A 287 -14.60 2.18 -12.76
CA LEU A 287 -13.97 1.08 -13.51
C LEU A 287 -12.47 1.28 -13.71
N ARG A 288 -12.01 2.53 -13.92
CA ARG A 288 -10.58 2.84 -14.10
C ARG A 288 -9.87 3.22 -12.80
N ASN A 289 -10.56 3.89 -11.88
CA ASN A 289 -9.95 4.48 -10.70
C ASN A 289 -9.97 3.56 -9.48
N ARG A 290 -10.80 2.51 -9.48
CA ARG A 290 -10.93 1.61 -8.32
C ARG A 290 -10.80 0.15 -8.67
N MET A 291 -11.45 -0.32 -9.72
CA MET A 291 -11.45 -1.76 -10.04
C MET A 291 -10.06 -2.37 -10.27
N PRO A 292 -9.05 -1.68 -10.83
CA PRO A 292 -7.71 -2.25 -10.96
C PRO A 292 -7.07 -2.62 -9.61
N TYR A 293 -7.30 -1.80 -8.57
CA TYR A 293 -6.84 -2.06 -7.20
C TYR A 293 -7.46 -3.36 -6.67
N GLU A 294 -8.78 -3.50 -6.84
CA GLU A 294 -9.54 -4.62 -6.28
C GLU A 294 -9.31 -5.94 -7.02
N THR A 295 -9.35 -5.88 -8.36
CA THR A 295 -9.13 -7.05 -9.21
C THR A 295 -7.71 -7.57 -9.08
N GLY A 296 -6.72 -6.68 -9.13
CA GLY A 296 -5.31 -7.07 -8.99
C GLY A 296 -4.97 -7.58 -7.60
N ALA A 297 -5.53 -7.00 -6.53
CA ALA A 297 -5.35 -7.52 -5.17
C ALA A 297 -5.97 -8.93 -5.03
N LEU A 298 -7.15 -9.16 -5.58
CA LEU A 298 -7.78 -10.48 -5.57
C LEU A 298 -6.96 -11.52 -6.33
N VAL A 299 -6.40 -11.15 -7.48
CA VAL A 299 -5.52 -12.05 -8.26
C VAL A 299 -4.24 -12.36 -7.47
N CYS A 300 -3.68 -11.40 -6.72
CA CYS A 300 -2.57 -11.69 -5.80
C CYS A 300 -2.96 -12.70 -4.71
N GLU A 301 -4.13 -12.53 -4.08
CA GLU A 301 -4.64 -13.48 -3.09
C GLU A 301 -4.85 -14.88 -3.69
N LEU A 302 -5.34 -14.96 -4.93
CA LEU A 302 -5.50 -16.20 -5.67
C LEU A 302 -4.15 -16.87 -5.96
N LEU A 303 -3.16 -16.13 -6.46
CA LEU A 303 -1.81 -16.65 -6.71
C LEU A 303 -1.17 -17.20 -5.43
N ALA A 304 -1.32 -16.47 -4.32
CA ALA A 304 -0.84 -16.92 -3.01
C ALA A 304 -1.56 -18.19 -2.55
N LYS A 305 -2.90 -18.25 -2.68
CA LYS A 305 -3.71 -19.40 -2.25
C LYS A 305 -3.46 -20.65 -3.10
N LEU A 306 -3.17 -20.48 -4.39
CA LEU A 306 -2.77 -21.57 -5.29
C LEU A 306 -1.30 -21.98 -5.12
N ASN A 307 -0.53 -21.31 -4.25
CA ASN A 307 0.91 -21.54 -4.08
C ASN A 307 1.67 -21.49 -5.41
N VAL A 308 1.32 -20.53 -6.29
CA VAL A 308 2.00 -20.39 -7.58
C VAL A 308 3.50 -20.15 -7.34
N PRO A 309 4.41 -20.98 -7.85
CA PRO A 309 5.84 -20.84 -7.54
C PRO A 309 6.40 -19.49 -8.03
N HIS A 310 7.15 -18.80 -7.17
CA HIS A 310 7.96 -17.62 -7.52
C HIS A 310 7.21 -16.46 -8.20
N TRP A 311 5.88 -16.37 -8.05
CA TRP A 311 5.06 -15.37 -8.75
C TRP A 311 5.49 -13.92 -8.43
N GLN A 312 5.86 -13.63 -7.18
CA GLN A 312 6.36 -12.32 -6.77
C GLN A 312 7.72 -12.01 -7.39
N GLN A 313 8.63 -12.98 -7.44
CA GLN A 313 9.95 -12.82 -8.07
C GLN A 313 9.82 -12.52 -9.56
N LYS A 314 8.90 -13.21 -10.26
CA LYS A 314 8.63 -12.99 -11.68
C LYS A 314 8.17 -11.55 -11.94
N LEU A 315 7.33 -11.00 -11.07
CA LEU A 315 6.91 -9.59 -11.14
C LEU A 315 8.05 -8.62 -10.77
N ASN A 316 8.88 -8.95 -9.77
CA ASN A 316 10.03 -8.14 -9.38
C ASN A 316 11.09 -8.01 -10.49
N GLN A 317 11.17 -8.99 -11.39
CA GLN A 317 12.10 -8.99 -12.53
C GLN A 317 11.60 -8.20 -13.74
N GLN A 318 10.38 -7.68 -13.70
CA GLN A 318 9.85 -6.89 -14.81
C GLN A 318 10.63 -5.58 -14.97
N THR A 319 10.67 -5.09 -16.21
CA THR A 319 11.28 -3.81 -16.54
C THR A 319 10.33 -3.01 -17.44
N ILE A 320 10.64 -1.73 -17.64
CA ILE A 320 9.93 -0.87 -18.60
C ILE A 320 9.84 -1.53 -19.99
N GLN A 321 10.89 -2.24 -20.42
CA GLN A 321 10.97 -2.90 -21.73
C GLN A 321 10.38 -4.32 -21.75
N LYS A 322 10.34 -5.00 -20.59
CA LYS A 322 9.83 -6.37 -20.46
C LYS A 322 8.80 -6.42 -19.34
N GLN A 323 7.57 -6.09 -19.69
CA GLN A 323 6.44 -6.08 -18.78
C GLN A 323 5.94 -7.50 -18.52
N VAL A 324 5.51 -7.74 -17.28
CA VAL A 324 4.83 -8.97 -16.89
C VAL A 324 3.63 -8.56 -16.03
N THR A 325 2.44 -8.95 -16.44
CA THR A 325 1.22 -8.67 -15.67
C THR A 325 0.86 -9.82 -14.73
N LEU A 326 0.02 -9.55 -13.72
CA LEU A 326 -0.60 -10.59 -12.91
C LEU A 326 -1.34 -11.63 -13.77
N TYR A 327 -2.00 -11.18 -14.84
CA TYR A 327 -2.64 -12.06 -15.82
C TYR A 327 -1.65 -12.99 -16.50
N ASP A 328 -0.47 -12.49 -16.93
CA ASP A 328 0.55 -13.34 -17.55
C ASP A 328 1.07 -14.42 -16.60
N VAL A 329 1.25 -14.07 -15.32
CA VAL A 329 1.67 -15.05 -14.32
C VAL A 329 0.62 -16.14 -14.12
N LEU A 330 -0.65 -15.76 -13.98
CA LEU A 330 -1.74 -16.70 -13.78
C LEU A 330 -1.99 -17.57 -15.03
N LYS A 331 -1.95 -16.96 -16.22
CA LYS A 331 -2.09 -17.63 -17.52
C LYS A 331 -1.03 -18.71 -17.71
N ASP A 332 0.23 -18.42 -17.41
CA ASP A 332 1.31 -19.40 -17.53
C ASP A 332 1.14 -20.54 -16.53
N TYR A 333 0.65 -20.25 -15.32
CA TYR A 333 0.40 -21.27 -14.30
C TYR A 333 -0.72 -22.24 -14.71
N VAL A 334 -1.87 -21.75 -15.15
CA VAL A 334 -3.00 -22.60 -15.55
C VAL A 334 -2.78 -23.34 -16.87
N ALA A 335 -1.82 -22.89 -17.69
CA ALA A 335 -1.42 -23.58 -18.91
C ALA A 335 -0.43 -24.74 -18.68
N THR A 336 0.08 -24.91 -17.44
CA THR A 336 0.96 -26.02 -17.09
C THR A 336 0.12 -27.30 -16.93
N PRO A 337 0.43 -28.40 -17.65
CA PRO A 337 -0.35 -29.63 -17.64
C PRO A 337 -0.32 -30.38 -16.30
#